data_AF-A0A517PYP6-F1
#
_entry.id   AF-A0A517PYP6-F1
#
_cell.length_a   1.000
_cell.length_b   1.000
_cell.length_c   1.000
_cell.angle_alpha   90.00
_cell.angle_beta   90.00
_cell.angle_gamma   90.00
#
_symmetry.space_group_name_H-M   'P 1'
#
loop_
_entity.id
_entity.type
_entity.pdbx_description
1 polymer ?
#
loop_
_entity_poly.entity_id
_entity_poly.type
_entity_poly.pdbx_seq_one_letter_code
_entity_poly.pdbx_strand_id
1 'polypeptide(L)'
;MKLLRILPLILMLASPLLGAEPAPEDDYQAVAGKWVRNDQAGNGSPLQVEQEIIGKKSIVRVFDLNGKLIHEHQAQFRLQRMEDVNVFVYFDLEVTAGPNKGKRQPQPRSFAYRIRKNQFIQVEGLLREDPSPARMLIWLKKTPPQPDV
;
A
#
# COMPACT_ATOMS: atom_id res chain seq x y z
N MET A 1 -15.40 27.85 -60.38
CA MET A 1 -15.94 26.61 -59.77
C MET A 1 -15.12 26.30 -58.53
N LYS A 2 -15.71 26.46 -57.34
CA LYS A 2 -15.02 26.31 -56.04
C LYS A 2 -15.01 24.82 -55.66
N LEU A 3 -13.85 24.16 -55.68
CA LEU A 3 -13.70 22.85 -55.05
C LEU A 3 -13.51 23.06 -53.54
N LEU A 4 -14.57 22.81 -52.79
CA LEU A 4 -14.58 22.75 -51.33
C LEU A 4 -13.81 21.49 -50.92
N ARG A 5 -12.55 21.62 -50.48
CA ARG A 5 -11.80 20.51 -49.88
C ARG A 5 -12.28 20.31 -48.45
N ILE A 6 -13.14 19.30 -48.26
CA ILE A 6 -13.58 18.82 -46.95
C ILE A 6 -12.37 18.17 -46.29
N LEU A 7 -11.85 18.80 -45.25
CA LEU A 7 -10.82 18.25 -44.35
C LEU A 7 -11.53 17.29 -43.37
N PRO A 8 -11.23 15.99 -43.34
CA PRO A 8 -11.78 15.13 -42.29
C PRO A 8 -11.04 15.46 -40.99
N LEU A 9 -11.71 16.21 -40.10
CA LEU A 9 -11.29 16.40 -38.72
C LEU A 9 -11.48 15.06 -37.99
N ILE A 10 -10.42 14.24 -37.95
CA ILE A 10 -10.38 13.05 -37.10
C ILE A 10 -10.34 13.54 -35.66
N LEU A 11 -11.51 13.59 -35.02
CA LEU A 11 -11.64 13.75 -33.59
C LEU A 11 -11.13 12.45 -32.96
N MET A 12 -9.84 12.40 -32.57
CA MET A 12 -9.38 11.39 -31.63
C MET A 12 -10.06 11.68 -30.29
N LEU A 13 -11.24 11.09 -30.09
CA LEU A 13 -11.78 10.86 -28.76
C LEU A 13 -10.76 9.96 -28.05
N ALA A 14 -9.85 10.57 -27.30
CA ALA A 14 -9.09 9.88 -26.28
C ALA A 14 -10.12 9.42 -25.25
N SER A 15 -10.70 8.24 -25.48
CA SER A 15 -11.43 7.55 -24.43
C SER A 15 -10.45 7.44 -23.26
N PRO A 16 -10.76 7.98 -22.06
CA PRO A 16 -9.94 7.69 -20.90
C PRO A 16 -9.93 6.17 -20.80
N LEU A 17 -8.77 5.57 -21.01
CA LEU A 17 -8.60 4.16 -20.75
C LEU A 17 -8.94 4.02 -19.26
N LEU A 18 -9.98 3.23 -18.93
CA LEU A 18 -10.33 2.78 -17.58
C LEU A 18 -9.23 1.85 -17.02
N GLY A 19 -7.98 2.20 -17.24
CA GLY A 19 -6.79 1.48 -16.85
C GLY A 19 -6.25 2.04 -15.54
N ALA A 20 -5.53 1.19 -14.80
CA ALA A 20 -4.81 1.62 -13.61
C ALA A 20 -3.69 2.58 -14.01
N GLU A 21 -3.85 3.86 -13.69
CA GLU A 21 -2.81 4.87 -13.89
C GLU A 21 -1.81 4.84 -12.73
N PRO A 22 -0.52 5.17 -12.97
CA PRO A 22 0.40 5.48 -11.88
C PRO A 22 -0.20 6.56 -10.98
N ALA A 23 -0.18 6.35 -9.66
CA ALA A 23 -0.66 7.37 -8.74
C ALA A 23 0.23 8.62 -8.77
N PRO A 24 -0.33 9.83 -8.62
CA PRO A 24 0.45 11.06 -8.50
C PRO A 24 1.20 11.11 -7.15
N GLU A 25 2.18 12.01 -7.05
CA GLU A 25 3.03 12.16 -5.87
C GLU A 25 2.25 12.44 -4.58
N ASP A 26 1.12 13.15 -4.66
CA ASP A 26 0.25 13.43 -3.50
C ASP A 26 -0.22 12.15 -2.78
N ASP A 27 -0.41 11.04 -3.50
CA ASP A 27 -0.74 9.75 -2.87
C ASP A 27 0.42 9.17 -2.08
N TYR A 28 1.64 9.29 -2.62
CA TYR A 28 2.85 8.87 -1.93
C TYR A 28 3.03 9.67 -0.64
N GLN A 29 2.77 10.98 -0.67
CA GLN A 29 2.79 11.83 0.51
C GLN A 29 1.68 11.47 1.50
N ALA A 30 0.48 11.12 1.02
CA ALA A 30 -0.64 10.73 1.87
C ALA A 30 -0.39 9.43 2.64
N VAL A 31 0.22 8.42 2.01
CA VAL A 31 0.57 7.14 2.66
C VAL A 31 1.82 7.24 3.54
N ALA A 32 2.66 8.26 3.34
CA ALA A 32 3.91 8.42 4.09
C ALA A 32 3.68 8.59 5.60
N GLY A 33 4.63 8.07 6.37
CA GLY A 33 4.67 8.16 7.83
C GLY A 33 4.68 6.80 8.52
N LYS A 34 4.45 6.84 9.84
CA LYS A 34 4.41 5.66 10.71
C LYS A 34 2.96 5.34 11.04
N TRP A 35 2.60 4.08 10.91
CA TRP A 35 1.26 3.55 11.11
C TRP A 35 1.32 2.38 12.06
N VAL A 36 0.33 2.24 12.94
CA VAL A 36 0.30 1.17 13.95
C VAL A 36 -1.07 0.49 13.97
N ARG A 37 -1.07 -0.80 14.27
CA ARG A 37 -2.29 -1.54 14.61
C ARG A 37 -1.97 -2.63 15.62
N ASN A 38 -3.00 -3.05 16.35
CA ASN A 38 -2.95 -4.27 17.13
C ASN A 38 -3.38 -5.45 16.25
N ASP A 39 -2.81 -6.62 16.51
CA ASP A 39 -3.14 -7.86 15.85
C ASP A 39 -3.09 -9.02 16.85
N GLN A 40 -3.39 -10.23 16.38
CA GLN A 40 -3.25 -11.46 17.15
C GLN A 40 -2.44 -12.48 16.36
N ALA A 41 -1.57 -13.21 17.05
CA ALA A 41 -0.94 -14.40 16.50
C ALA A 41 -1.99 -15.52 16.31
N GLY A 42 -1.63 -16.58 15.58
CA GLY A 42 -2.55 -17.71 15.33
C GLY A 42 -3.01 -18.44 16.60
N ASN A 43 -2.32 -18.27 17.72
CA ASN A 43 -2.70 -18.78 19.04
C ASN A 43 -3.49 -17.76 19.89
N GLY A 44 -3.90 -16.62 19.32
CA GLY A 44 -4.61 -15.54 20.01
C GLY A 44 -3.72 -14.58 20.81
N SER A 45 -2.40 -14.79 20.88
CA SER A 45 -1.50 -13.89 21.61
C SER A 45 -1.49 -12.50 20.97
N PRO A 46 -1.53 -11.41 21.77
CA PRO A 46 -1.55 -10.06 21.22
C PRO A 46 -0.23 -9.70 20.54
N LEU A 47 -0.33 -8.98 19.43
CA LEU A 47 0.78 -8.45 18.66
C LEU A 47 0.59 -6.96 18.44
N GLN A 48 1.69 -6.21 18.38
CA GLN A 48 1.70 -4.85 17.85
C GLN A 48 2.41 -4.86 16.50
N VAL A 49 1.78 -4.24 15.50
CA VAL A 49 2.35 -4.14 14.15
C VAL A 49 2.56 -2.68 13.80
N GLU A 50 3.76 -2.33 13.38
CA GLU A 50 4.11 -1.02 12.87
C GLU A 50 4.43 -1.10 11.38
N GLN A 51 3.97 -0.12 10.62
CA GLN A 51 4.35 0.08 9.22
C GLN A 51 4.92 1.50 9.06
N GLU A 52 6.14 1.59 8.56
CA GLU A 52 6.82 2.83 8.24
C GLU A 52 6.97 2.96 6.73
N ILE A 53 6.41 4.03 6.17
CA ILE A 53 6.48 4.34 4.74
C ILE A 53 7.32 5.60 4.57
N ILE A 54 8.47 5.43 3.92
CA ILE A 54 9.46 6.49 3.65
C ILE A 54 9.95 6.40 2.21
N GLY A 55 9.78 7.47 1.44
CA GLY A 55 10.01 7.45 0.00
C GLY A 55 9.17 6.36 -0.68
N LYS A 56 9.82 5.49 -1.49
CA LYS A 56 9.18 4.35 -2.15
C LYS A 56 9.43 3.00 -1.44
N LYS A 57 9.73 3.06 -0.14
CA LYS A 57 10.00 1.90 0.71
C LYS A 57 8.96 1.77 1.82
N SER A 58 8.48 0.55 2.05
CA SER A 58 7.64 0.17 3.19
C SER A 58 8.43 -0.77 4.09
N ILE A 59 8.41 -0.52 5.39
CA ILE A 59 9.02 -1.37 6.42
C ILE A 59 7.93 -1.76 7.41
N VAL A 60 7.75 -3.06 7.64
CA VAL A 60 6.76 -3.58 8.60
C VAL A 60 7.48 -4.33 9.71
N ARG A 61 7.13 -4.00 10.95
CA ARG A 61 7.67 -4.60 12.18
C ARG A 61 6.54 -5.21 12.99
N VAL A 62 6.79 -6.38 13.55
CA VAL A 62 5.85 -7.08 14.43
C VAL A 62 6.54 -7.30 15.77
N PHE A 63 5.87 -6.88 16.82
CA PHE A 63 6.31 -7.00 18.20
C PHE A 63 5.37 -7.93 18.98
N ASP A 64 5.94 -8.74 19.88
CA ASP A 64 5.16 -9.51 20.84
C ASP A 64 4.65 -8.63 22.01
N LEU A 65 3.94 -9.25 22.96
CA LEU A 65 3.38 -8.52 24.11
C LEU A 65 4.43 -7.82 24.99
N ASN A 66 5.69 -8.28 24.93
CA ASN A 66 6.79 -7.74 25.74
C ASN A 66 7.54 -6.63 24.97
N GLY A 67 7.06 -6.24 23.79
CA GLY A 67 7.72 -5.29 22.92
C GLY A 67 8.95 -5.86 22.21
N LYS A 68 9.14 -7.19 22.20
CA LYS A 68 10.26 -7.81 21.49
C LYS A 68 9.93 -7.89 20.00
N LEU A 69 10.84 -7.42 19.15
CA LEU A 69 10.73 -7.58 17.70
C LEU A 69 10.82 -9.06 17.33
N ILE A 70 9.76 -9.60 16.75
CA ILE A 70 9.67 -11.02 16.33
C ILE A 70 9.69 -11.20 14.82
N HIS A 71 9.38 -10.15 14.05
CA HIS A 71 9.44 -10.16 12.59
C HIS A 71 9.67 -8.74 12.07
N GLU A 72 10.51 -8.60 11.06
CA GLU A 72 10.64 -7.37 10.28
C GLU A 72 10.77 -7.74 8.80
N HIS A 73 10.09 -7.00 7.93
CA HIS A 73 10.36 -7.04 6.50
C HIS A 73 10.31 -5.66 5.88
N GLN A 74 10.98 -5.52 4.75
CA GLN A 74 10.96 -4.32 3.92
C GLN A 74 10.57 -4.67 2.49
N ALA A 75 9.96 -3.73 1.78
CA ALA A 75 9.61 -3.87 0.37
C ALA A 75 9.69 -2.51 -0.34
N GLN A 76 9.94 -2.55 -1.65
CA GLN A 76 9.66 -1.42 -2.52
C GLN A 76 8.17 -1.38 -2.85
N PHE A 77 7.63 -0.21 -3.19
CA PHE A 77 6.24 -0.10 -3.60
C PHE A 77 5.97 0.93 -4.69
N ARG A 78 4.81 0.77 -5.33
CA ARG A 78 4.26 1.74 -6.27
C ARG A 78 2.75 1.95 -6.07
N LEU A 79 2.38 3.21 -6.30
CA LEU A 79 1.05 3.81 -6.37
C LEU A 79 0.29 3.43 -7.64
N GLN A 80 -0.94 2.92 -7.57
CA GLN A 80 -1.86 2.96 -8.70
C GLN A 80 -3.19 3.59 -8.28
N ARG A 81 -3.74 4.41 -9.17
CA ARG A 81 -5.08 4.94 -9.03
C ARG A 81 -5.98 4.39 -10.13
N MET A 82 -7.14 3.93 -9.70
CA MET A 82 -8.27 3.58 -10.56
C MET A 82 -9.43 4.51 -10.20
N GLU A 83 -10.48 4.53 -11.02
CA GLU A 83 -11.63 5.41 -10.84
C GLU A 83 -12.22 5.35 -9.41
N ASP A 84 -12.43 4.15 -8.89
CA ASP A 84 -13.10 3.93 -7.59
C ASP A 84 -12.17 3.42 -6.47
N VAL A 85 -10.91 3.09 -6.80
CA VAL A 85 -10.02 2.41 -5.85
C VAL A 85 -8.56 2.78 -6.06
N ASN A 86 -7.85 3.00 -4.97
CA ASN A 86 -6.40 3.09 -5.00
C ASN A 86 -5.79 1.71 -4.68
N VAL A 87 -4.72 1.36 -5.40
CA VAL A 87 -4.04 0.08 -5.25
C VAL A 87 -2.59 0.32 -4.84
N PHE A 88 -2.17 -0.35 -3.77
CA PHE A 88 -0.79 -0.36 -3.29
C PHE A 88 -0.15 -1.64 -3.79
N VAL A 89 0.92 -1.55 -4.59
CA VAL A 89 1.64 -2.72 -5.10
C VAL A 89 3.03 -2.74 -4.48
N TYR A 90 3.38 -3.81 -3.77
CA TYR A 90 4.72 -3.98 -3.18
C TYR A 90 5.47 -5.16 -3.80
N PHE A 91 6.78 -5.03 -3.89
CA PHE A 91 7.69 -5.97 -4.54
C PHE A 91 9.07 -5.93 -3.89
N ASP A 92 9.94 -6.88 -4.25
CA ASP A 92 11.26 -7.08 -3.64
C ASP A 92 11.20 -7.17 -2.11
N LEU A 93 10.17 -7.86 -1.59
CA LEU A 93 10.00 -8.03 -0.15
C LEU A 93 11.11 -8.93 0.39
N GLU A 94 11.80 -8.45 1.42
CA GLU A 94 12.85 -9.18 2.14
C GLU A 94 12.60 -9.11 3.64
N VAL A 95 12.68 -10.27 4.30
CA VAL A 95 12.60 -10.38 5.76
C VAL A 95 13.96 -10.03 6.36
N THR A 96 14.01 -9.00 7.20
CA THR A 96 15.25 -8.45 7.78
C THR A 96 15.46 -8.86 9.25
N ALA A 97 14.40 -9.30 9.95
CA ALA A 97 14.46 -9.83 11.31
C ALA A 97 13.43 -10.94 11.56
N GLY A 98 13.71 -11.79 12.56
CA GLY A 98 12.86 -12.93 12.93
C GLY A 98 13.31 -14.27 12.35
N PRO A 99 12.58 -15.37 12.62
CA PRO A 99 12.96 -16.73 12.21
C PRO A 99 13.12 -16.94 10.70
N ASN A 100 12.53 -16.04 9.91
CA ASN A 100 12.54 -16.10 8.44
C ASN A 100 13.52 -15.11 7.80
N LYS A 101 14.46 -14.52 8.57
CA LYS A 101 15.43 -13.54 8.06
C LYS A 101 16.16 -14.05 6.81
N GLY A 102 16.28 -13.17 5.80
CA GLY A 102 16.87 -13.45 4.50
C GLY A 102 15.91 -14.06 3.48
N LYS A 103 14.70 -14.49 3.88
CA LYS A 103 13.68 -14.92 2.91
C LYS A 103 13.20 -13.74 2.08
N ARG A 104 13.06 -13.99 0.78
CA ARG A 104 12.53 -13.04 -0.20
C ARG A 104 11.23 -13.53 -0.79
N GLN A 105 10.34 -12.60 -1.13
CA GLN A 105 9.13 -12.90 -1.89
C GLN A 105 9.33 -12.44 -3.35
N PRO A 106 9.42 -13.38 -4.32
CA PRO A 106 9.76 -13.02 -5.70
C PRO A 106 8.58 -12.38 -6.45
N GLN A 107 7.34 -12.75 -6.12
CA GLN A 107 6.17 -12.15 -6.77
C GLN A 107 5.71 -10.87 -6.05
N PRO A 108 5.38 -9.81 -6.80
CA PRO A 108 4.67 -8.66 -6.25
C PRO A 108 3.34 -9.07 -5.61
N ARG A 109 2.91 -8.30 -4.62
CA ARG A 109 1.58 -8.41 -4.02
C ARG A 109 0.94 -7.04 -4.00
N SER A 110 -0.38 -7.02 -3.87
CA SER A 110 -1.15 -5.78 -3.94
C SER A 110 -2.36 -5.82 -3.04
N PHE A 111 -2.79 -4.65 -2.59
CA PHE A 111 -4.03 -4.48 -1.85
C PHE A 111 -4.72 -3.18 -2.24
N ALA A 112 -6.05 -3.15 -2.12
CA ALA A 112 -6.80 -1.92 -2.23
C ALA A 112 -6.63 -1.08 -0.96
N TYR A 113 -6.60 0.24 -1.08
CA TYR A 113 -6.43 1.08 0.09
C TYR A 113 -7.19 2.41 0.03
N ARG A 114 -7.36 3.01 1.22
CA ARG A 114 -7.88 4.36 1.40
C ARG A 114 -7.22 5.03 2.61
N ILE A 115 -6.81 6.29 2.45
CA ILE A 115 -6.42 7.16 3.55
C ILE A 115 -7.64 7.99 4.00
N ARG A 116 -7.92 8.02 5.30
CA ARG A 116 -8.98 8.85 5.88
C ARG A 116 -8.50 9.47 7.19
N LYS A 117 -8.19 10.77 7.17
CA LYS A 117 -7.60 11.48 8.33
C LYS A 117 -6.35 10.73 8.81
N ASN A 118 -6.41 10.15 10.01
CA ASN A 118 -5.31 9.42 10.64
C ASN A 118 -5.45 7.90 10.47
N GLN A 119 -6.25 7.43 9.51
CA GLN A 119 -6.44 6.02 9.21
C GLN A 119 -5.87 5.67 7.84
N PHE A 120 -5.09 4.60 7.79
CA PHE A 120 -4.71 3.93 6.56
C PHE A 120 -5.44 2.59 6.53
N ILE A 121 -6.45 2.50 5.66
CA ILE A 121 -7.33 1.34 5.54
C ILE A 121 -6.82 0.51 4.36
N GLN A 122 -6.54 -0.76 4.60
CA GLN A 122 -6.07 -1.71 3.60
C GLN A 122 -7.07 -2.87 3.49
N VAL A 123 -7.31 -3.32 2.26
CA VAL A 123 -8.13 -4.49 1.99
C VAL A 123 -7.32 -5.46 1.15
N GLU A 124 -6.92 -6.55 1.80
CA GLU A 124 -6.06 -7.61 1.24
C GLU A 124 -6.91 -8.82 0.84
N GLY A 125 -6.42 -9.68 -0.06
CA GLY A 125 -7.10 -10.93 -0.42
C GLY A 125 -8.33 -10.80 -1.32
N LEU A 126 -8.63 -9.59 -1.83
CA LEU A 126 -9.75 -9.37 -2.75
C LEU A 126 -9.36 -9.26 -4.23
N LEU A 127 -8.08 -8.96 -4.51
CA LEU A 127 -7.62 -8.84 -5.89
C LEU A 127 -7.54 -10.21 -6.55
N ARG A 128 -7.76 -10.24 -7.87
CA ARG A 128 -7.71 -11.47 -8.66
C ARG A 128 -6.33 -12.14 -8.47
N GLU A 129 -6.33 -13.45 -8.26
CA GLU A 129 -5.13 -14.26 -7.99
C GLU A 129 -4.40 -13.97 -6.65
N ASP A 130 -4.94 -13.16 -5.74
CA ASP A 130 -4.38 -13.08 -4.38
C ASP A 130 -4.72 -14.39 -3.62
N PRO A 131 -3.73 -15.20 -3.21
CA PRO A 131 -3.98 -16.46 -2.51
C PRO A 131 -4.36 -16.25 -1.03
N SER A 132 -4.32 -15.01 -0.54
CA SER A 132 -4.54 -14.67 0.87
C SER A 132 -6.04 -14.57 1.19
N PRO A 133 -6.49 -14.97 2.40
CA PRO A 133 -7.87 -14.73 2.82
C PRO A 133 -8.21 -13.24 2.80
N ALA A 134 -9.45 -12.92 2.42
CA ALA A 134 -9.95 -11.56 2.45
C ALA A 134 -9.92 -10.98 3.87
N ARG A 135 -9.33 -9.80 4.04
CA ARG A 135 -9.30 -9.09 5.32
C ARG A 135 -9.20 -7.59 5.14
N MET A 136 -9.76 -6.86 6.11
CA MET A 136 -9.61 -5.41 6.22
C MET A 136 -8.69 -5.09 7.41
N LEU A 137 -7.64 -4.32 7.15
CA LEU A 137 -6.72 -3.83 8.17
C LEU A 137 -6.91 -2.32 8.31
N ILE A 138 -7.05 -1.84 9.55
CA ILE A 138 -7.13 -0.41 9.87
C ILE A 138 -5.88 -0.05 10.65
N TRP A 139 -5.05 0.79 10.07
CA TRP A 139 -3.85 1.30 10.70
C TRP A 139 -4.07 2.74 11.16
N LEU A 140 -3.58 3.07 12.35
CA LEU A 140 -3.65 4.41 12.93
C LEU A 140 -2.33 5.12 12.75
N LYS A 141 -2.35 6.38 12.32
CA LYS A 141 -1.15 7.19 12.19
C LYS A 141 -0.52 7.38 13.56
N LYS A 142 0.75 7.01 13.71
CA LYS A 142 1.52 7.21 14.94
C LYS A 142 1.85 8.70 15.03
N THR A 143 1.15 9.42 15.89
CA THR A 143 1.52 10.79 16.24
C THR A 143 2.92 10.74 16.87
N PRO A 144 3.85 11.63 16.50
CA PRO A 144 5.08 11.80 17.27
C PRO A 144 4.70 12.06 18.74
N PRO A 145 5.46 11.55 19.72
CA PRO A 145 5.28 11.99 21.10
C PRO A 145 5.36 13.53 21.10
N GLN A 146 4.36 14.20 21.69
CA GLN A 146 4.47 15.63 21.93
C GLN A 146 5.70 15.85 22.81
N PRO A 147 6.60 16.79 22.46
CA PRO A 147 7.67 17.15 23.38
C PRO A 147 7.02 17.64 24.69
N ASP A 148 7.51 17.14 25.82
CA ASP A 148 7.12 17.66 27.13
C ASP A 148 7.39 19.17 27.13
N VAL A 149 6.33 19.96 27.36
CA VAL A 149 6.39 21.43 27.45
C VAL A 149 6.87 21.84 28.83
#